data_AF-A0AAD7L063-F1
#
_entry.id   AF-A0AAD7L063-F1
#
_cell.length_a   1.000
_cell.length_b   1.000
_cell.length_c   1.000
_cell.angle_alpha   90.00
_cell.angle_beta   90.00
_cell.angle_gamma   90.00
#
_symmetry.space_group_name_H-M   'P 1'
#
loop_
_entity.id
_entity.type
_entity.pdbx_description
1 polymer ?
#
loop_
_entity_poly.entity_id
_entity_poly.type
_entity_poly.pdbx_seq_one_letter_code
_entity_poly.pdbx_strand_id
1 'polypeptide(L)'
;MGNLFSSATDESESLPIDTTFKLPSPIPSWPPVAGDGFASGIIDLGGLKVCLISSFNKVWGTHEGGPDDLGVTFFEPSQIPLGFLMLGCYSQPNNRALFGWVLVGKDDSSTNTNGALKEPIDYTLVWKQ
;
A
#
# COMPACT_ATOMS: atom_id res chain seq x y z
N MET A 1 -4.47 -47.70 -25.78
CA MET A 1 -4.97 -47.05 -24.54
C MET A 1 -3.76 -46.49 -23.83
N GLY A 2 -3.45 -45.18 -23.86
CA GLY A 2 -4.17 -44.09 -23.19
C GLY A 2 -3.89 -44.19 -21.68
N ASN A 3 -3.12 -43.33 -21.01
CA ASN A 3 -3.20 -41.87 -21.01
C ASN A 3 -1.85 -41.18 -20.77
N LEU A 4 -1.66 -40.07 -21.47
CA LEU A 4 -0.60 -39.09 -21.23
C LEU A 4 -1.12 -38.17 -20.10
N PHE A 5 -0.46 -38.18 -18.94
CA PHE A 5 -0.71 -37.17 -17.92
C PHE A 5 -0.09 -35.87 -18.42
N SER A 6 -0.93 -34.98 -18.95
CA SER A 6 -0.59 -33.58 -19.16
C SER A 6 -0.38 -32.97 -17.77
N SER A 7 0.88 -32.76 -17.40
CA SER A 7 1.22 -31.84 -16.32
C SER A 7 0.85 -30.46 -16.84
N ALA A 8 -0.38 -30.01 -16.53
CA ALA A 8 -0.74 -28.62 -16.67
C ALA A 8 0.21 -27.83 -15.75
N THR A 9 1.23 -27.24 -16.34
CA THR A 9 1.88 -26.09 -15.75
C THR A 9 0.78 -25.03 -15.62
N ASP A 10 0.30 -24.80 -14.40
CA ASP A 10 -0.45 -23.59 -14.05
C ASP A 10 0.50 -22.41 -14.29
N GLU A 11 0.58 -21.95 -15.55
CA GLU A 11 0.88 -20.56 -15.80
C GLU A 11 -0.32 -19.81 -15.24
N SER A 12 -0.25 -19.38 -13.97
CA SER A 12 -1.23 -18.44 -13.46
C SER A 12 -1.14 -17.21 -14.38
N GLU A 13 -2.16 -16.97 -15.18
CA GLU A 13 -2.25 -15.73 -15.94
C GLU A 13 -2.01 -14.57 -14.97
N SER A 14 -1.04 -13.70 -15.29
CA SER A 14 -0.73 -12.58 -14.42
C SER A 14 -1.94 -11.67 -14.33
N LEU A 15 -2.41 -11.41 -13.11
CA LEU A 15 -3.58 -10.57 -12.91
C LEU A 15 -3.16 -9.11 -13.10
N PRO A 16 -4.08 -8.22 -13.52
CA PRO A 16 -3.76 -6.80 -13.64
C PRO A 16 -3.08 -6.23 -12.39
N ILE A 17 -3.49 -6.68 -11.20
CA ILE A 17 -2.93 -6.31 -9.90
C ILE A 17 -1.43 -6.53 -9.73
N ASP A 18 -0.85 -7.48 -10.47
CA ASP A 18 0.59 -7.77 -10.42
C ASP A 18 1.41 -6.72 -11.19
N THR A 19 0.74 -5.78 -11.86
CA THR A 19 1.35 -4.66 -12.57
C THR A 19 1.07 -3.33 -11.86
N THR A 20 1.93 -2.33 -12.04
CA THR A 20 1.72 -0.97 -11.53
C THR A 20 1.10 -0.08 -12.60
N PHE A 21 0.06 0.69 -12.25
CA PHE A 21 -0.51 1.68 -13.14
C PHE A 21 0.53 2.72 -13.58
N LYS A 22 0.53 3.05 -14.87
CA LYS A 22 1.38 4.10 -15.45
C LYS A 22 0.48 5.19 -16.05
N LEU A 23 0.78 6.44 -15.72
CA LEU A 23 0.13 7.58 -16.35
C LEU A 23 0.45 7.58 -17.85
N PRO A 24 -0.49 8.05 -18.70
CA PRO A 24 -0.28 8.12 -20.15
C PRO A 24 0.81 9.13 -20.53
N SER A 25 1.15 10.05 -19.62
CA SER A 25 2.22 11.04 -19.77
C SER A 25 2.98 11.19 -18.45
N PRO A 26 4.26 11.61 -18.48
CA PRO A 26 5.04 11.85 -17.28
C PRO A 26 4.44 13.01 -16.46
N ILE A 27 4.58 12.94 -15.14
CA ILE A 27 4.19 14.02 -14.23
C ILE A 27 5.09 15.24 -14.53
N PRO A 28 4.53 16.46 -14.65
CA PRO A 28 5.34 17.66 -14.86
C PRO A 28 6.34 17.85 -13.72
N SER A 29 7.55 18.31 -14.04
CA SER A 29 8.55 18.66 -13.04
C SER A 29 8.07 19.87 -12.24
N TRP A 30 7.92 19.71 -10.94
CA TRP A 30 7.73 20.85 -10.05
C TRP A 30 9.00 21.69 -10.01
N PRO A 31 8.89 23.03 -9.87
CA PRO A 31 10.05 23.89 -9.73
C PRO A 31 10.92 23.45 -8.54
N PRO A 32 12.25 23.61 -8.63
CA PRO A 32 13.16 23.22 -7.55
C PRO A 32 12.75 23.89 -6.23
N VAL A 33 12.66 23.09 -5.16
CA VAL A 33 12.31 23.58 -3.84
C VAL A 33 13.49 24.40 -3.29
N ALA A 34 13.37 25.71 -3.30
CA ALA A 34 14.32 26.63 -2.65
C ALA A 34 13.88 26.86 -1.19
N GLY A 35 13.96 25.84 -0.35
CA GLY A 35 13.69 25.97 1.10
C GLY A 35 12.97 24.79 1.73
N ASP A 36 12.71 24.93 3.02
CA ASP A 36 12.14 23.97 3.97
C ASP A 36 10.60 24.07 4.02
N GLY A 37 9.96 24.18 2.84
CA GLY A 37 8.54 24.50 2.69
C GLY A 37 7.71 23.54 1.82
N PHE A 38 6.74 24.11 1.08
CA PHE A 38 5.75 23.43 0.25
C PHE A 38 6.37 22.33 -0.66
N ALA A 39 5.65 21.22 -0.83
CA ALA A 39 6.05 20.05 -1.63
C ALA A 39 7.20 19.18 -1.08
N SER A 40 7.49 19.22 0.22
CA SER A 40 8.41 18.26 0.87
C SER A 40 7.90 16.81 0.87
N GLY A 41 6.60 16.61 0.62
CA GLY A 41 5.93 15.31 0.74
C GLY A 41 5.58 14.91 2.18
N ILE A 42 5.93 15.74 3.17
CA ILE A 42 5.61 15.55 4.59
C ILE A 42 4.66 16.66 5.04
N ILE A 43 3.58 16.29 5.70
CA ILE A 43 2.57 17.20 6.26
C ILE A 43 2.64 17.11 7.78
N ASP A 44 2.78 18.24 8.46
CA ASP A 44 2.70 18.32 9.93
C ASP A 44 1.28 18.70 10.35
N LEU A 45 0.63 17.80 11.10
CA LEU A 45 -0.73 17.95 11.62
C LEU A 45 -0.73 18.37 13.10
N GLY A 46 0.25 19.17 13.53
CA GLY A 46 0.35 19.66 14.91
C GLY A 46 1.12 18.72 15.83
N GLY A 47 2.26 18.20 15.36
CA GLY A 47 3.10 17.22 16.07
C GLY A 47 2.94 15.79 15.56
N LEU A 48 1.97 15.53 14.68
CA LEU A 48 1.88 14.29 13.89
C LEU A 48 2.33 14.58 12.47
N LYS A 49 3.52 14.12 12.10
CA LYS A 49 4.00 14.19 10.72
C LYS A 49 3.47 13.01 9.93
N VAL A 50 2.92 13.25 8.74
CA VAL A 50 2.46 12.20 7.83
C VAL A 50 3.09 12.35 6.46
N CYS A 51 3.35 11.24 5.77
CA CYS A 51 3.74 11.25 4.37
C CYS A 51 3.04 10.12 3.60
N LEU A 52 2.90 10.32 2.28
CA LEU A 52 2.25 9.36 1.38
C LEU A 52 3.26 8.31 0.90
N ILE A 53 2.86 7.05 0.96
CA ILE A 53 3.60 5.90 0.44
C ILE A 53 2.77 5.25 -0.67
N SER A 54 3.39 5.06 -1.84
CA SER A 54 2.83 4.37 -3.00
C SER A 54 3.57 3.07 -3.37
N SER A 55 4.58 2.70 -2.58
CA SER A 55 5.31 1.43 -2.66
C SER A 55 4.72 0.42 -1.67
N PHE A 56 4.58 -0.82 -2.12
CA PHE A 56 3.83 -1.84 -1.38
C PHE A 56 4.50 -3.22 -1.45
N ASN A 57 4.30 -4.03 -0.41
CA ASN A 57 4.53 -5.48 -0.43
C ASN A 57 3.17 -6.19 -0.39
N LYS A 58 2.99 -7.24 -1.19
CA LYS A 58 1.79 -8.09 -1.14
C LYS A 58 1.81 -8.92 0.15
N VAL A 59 0.75 -8.82 0.94
CA VAL A 59 0.58 -9.56 2.20
C VAL A 59 -0.27 -10.82 1.98
N TRP A 60 -1.39 -10.65 1.27
CA TRP A 60 -2.36 -11.72 1.04
C TRP A 60 -3.30 -11.38 -0.11
N GLY A 61 -3.97 -12.36 -0.71
CA GLY A 61 -5.06 -12.11 -1.66
C GLY A 61 -5.87 -13.37 -1.97
N THR A 62 -7.10 -13.17 -2.43
CA THR A 62 -7.95 -14.21 -3.05
C THR A 62 -7.86 -14.11 -4.57
N HIS A 63 -8.25 -15.18 -5.26
CA HIS A 63 -8.34 -15.21 -6.73
C HIS A 63 -9.77 -15.57 -7.18
N GLU A 64 -10.73 -15.39 -6.28
CA GLU A 64 -12.16 -15.65 -6.48
C GLU A 64 -12.97 -14.58 -5.75
N GLY A 65 -14.20 -14.35 -6.22
CA GLY A 65 -15.10 -13.32 -5.73
C GLY A 65 -14.77 -11.91 -6.22
N GLY A 66 -15.61 -10.93 -5.85
CA GLY A 66 -15.41 -9.54 -6.24
C GLY A 66 -15.65 -9.27 -7.74
N PRO A 67 -15.21 -8.11 -8.24
CA PRO A 67 -15.32 -7.76 -9.66
C PRO A 67 -14.56 -8.75 -10.56
N ASP A 68 -15.23 -9.20 -11.62
CA ASP A 68 -14.72 -10.18 -12.61
C ASP A 68 -14.33 -11.54 -12.01
N ASP A 69 -14.75 -11.82 -10.77
CA ASP A 69 -14.40 -13.05 -10.03
C ASP A 69 -12.89 -13.24 -9.81
N LEU A 70 -12.12 -12.14 -9.85
CA LEU A 70 -10.65 -12.19 -9.74
C LEU A 70 -10.14 -11.99 -8.31
N GLY A 71 -11.01 -11.70 -7.35
CA GLY A 71 -10.66 -11.50 -5.95
C GLY A 71 -10.11 -10.11 -5.62
N VAL A 72 -9.43 -10.05 -4.47
CA VAL A 72 -8.84 -8.84 -3.89
C VAL A 72 -7.44 -9.14 -3.36
N THR A 73 -6.52 -8.19 -3.46
CA THR A 73 -5.19 -8.27 -2.87
C THR A 73 -4.99 -7.19 -1.82
N PHE A 74 -4.36 -7.56 -0.71
CA PHE A 74 -3.99 -6.73 0.41
C PHE A 74 -2.48 -6.50 0.44
N PHE A 75 -2.11 -5.28 0.79
CA PHE A 75 -0.76 -4.79 0.73
C PHE A 75 -0.42 -4.01 2.00
N GLU A 76 0.81 -4.18 2.49
CA GLU A 76 1.42 -3.28 3.46
C GLU A 76 2.30 -2.25 2.72
N PRO A 77 2.39 -1.00 3.20
CA PRO A 77 3.36 -0.04 2.69
C PRO A 77 4.79 -0.57 2.85
N SER A 78 5.59 -0.39 1.81
CA SER A 78 7.02 -0.67 1.83
C SER A 78 7.82 0.63 1.71
N GLN A 79 9.12 0.57 2.03
CA GLN A 79 10.02 1.73 1.99
C GLN A 79 9.58 2.88 2.91
N ILE A 80 9.03 2.55 4.08
CA ILE A 80 8.63 3.53 5.08
C ILE A 80 9.86 4.35 5.53
N PRO A 81 9.81 5.70 5.49
CA PRO A 81 10.91 6.55 5.92
C PRO A 81 11.27 6.36 7.39
N LEU A 82 12.54 6.59 7.73
CA LEU A 82 13.04 6.42 9.09
C LEU A 82 12.22 7.22 10.11
N GLY A 83 11.75 6.53 11.16
CA GLY A 83 10.95 7.11 12.24
C GLY A 83 9.46 7.28 11.93
N PHE A 84 9.02 6.95 10.71
CA PHE A 84 7.59 6.81 10.40
C PHE A 84 7.14 5.37 10.66
N LEU A 85 5.85 5.22 10.95
CA LEU A 85 5.17 4.00 11.30
C LEU A 85 3.97 3.79 10.37
N MET A 86 3.67 2.54 10.04
CA MET A 86 2.48 2.16 9.28
C MET A 86 1.22 2.50 10.07
N LEU A 87 0.27 3.21 9.45
CA LEU A 87 -1.04 3.50 10.04
C LEU A 87 -2.15 2.58 9.50
N GLY A 88 -1.89 1.85 8.41
CA GLY A 88 -2.83 0.91 7.81
C GLY A 88 -2.30 0.26 6.54
N CYS A 89 -3.04 -0.74 6.07
CA CYS A 89 -2.78 -1.46 4.83
C CYS A 89 -3.64 -0.91 3.68
N TYR A 90 -3.25 -1.22 2.46
CA TYR A 90 -4.01 -0.93 1.24
C TYR A 90 -4.61 -2.21 0.67
N SER A 91 -5.77 -2.12 0.03
CA SER A 91 -6.36 -3.23 -0.71
C SER A 91 -7.08 -2.72 -1.94
N GLN A 92 -7.04 -3.48 -3.03
CA GLN A 92 -7.82 -3.20 -4.23
C GLN A 92 -8.24 -4.49 -4.95
N PRO A 93 -9.32 -4.47 -5.73
CA PRO A 93 -9.72 -5.58 -6.59
C PRO A 93 -8.62 -5.97 -7.57
N ASN A 94 -8.54 -7.27 -7.88
CA ASN A 94 -7.45 -7.78 -8.71
C ASN A 94 -7.59 -7.47 -10.21
N ASN A 95 -8.78 -7.02 -10.64
CA ASN A 95 -9.08 -6.67 -12.03
C ASN A 95 -8.48 -5.32 -12.48
N ARG A 96 -7.64 -4.69 -11.66
CA ARG A 96 -6.97 -3.42 -11.97
C ARG A 96 -5.50 -3.45 -11.60
N ALA A 97 -4.69 -2.75 -12.39
CA ALA A 97 -3.31 -2.47 -12.03
C ALA A 97 -3.21 -1.75 -10.69
N LEU A 98 -2.16 -2.04 -9.92
CA LEU A 98 -1.90 -1.45 -8.62
C LEU A 98 -1.81 0.08 -8.76
N PHE A 99 -2.73 0.79 -8.10
CA PHE A 99 -2.81 2.24 -8.11
C PHE A 99 -3.38 2.77 -6.79
N GLY A 100 -2.53 2.84 -5.78
CA GLY A 100 -2.91 3.26 -4.44
C GLY A 100 -1.83 4.04 -3.72
N TRP A 101 -2.24 4.61 -2.59
CA TRP A 101 -1.35 5.22 -1.61
C TRP A 101 -1.94 5.05 -0.21
N VAL A 102 -1.06 5.03 0.78
CA VAL A 102 -1.43 5.09 2.20
C VAL A 102 -0.62 6.19 2.89
N LEU A 103 -1.10 6.63 4.06
CA LEU A 103 -0.33 7.51 4.93
C LEU A 103 0.45 6.68 5.96
N VAL A 104 1.70 7.07 6.17
CA VAL A 104 2.50 6.65 7.33
C VAL A 104 2.68 7.85 8.25
N GLY A 105 2.83 7.59 9.55
CA GLY A 105 2.84 8.62 10.58
C GLY A 105 4.12 8.59 11.42
N LYS A 106 4.62 9.76 11.80
CA LYS A 106 5.68 9.95 12.78
C LYS A 106 5.19 10.91 13.85
N ASP A 107 5.38 10.52 15.10
CA ASP A 107 5.20 11.43 16.22
C ASP A 107 6.43 12.33 16.34
N ASP A 108 6.21 13.63 16.29
CA ASP A 108 7.21 14.69 16.46
C ASP A 108 6.78 15.67 17.56
N SER A 109 5.84 15.25 18.43
CA SER A 109 5.36 16.06 19.54
C SER A 109 6.48 16.28 20.57
N SER A 110 6.91 17.54 20.71
CA SER A 110 7.95 17.93 21.67
C SER A 110 7.42 18.14 23.09
N THR A 111 6.10 18.13 23.30
CA THR A 111 5.47 18.73 24.50
C THR A 111 4.30 17.95 25.12
N ASN A 112 3.96 16.73 24.69
CA ASN A 112 2.81 16.01 25.27
C ASN A 112 3.23 14.74 26.02
N THR A 113 2.71 14.61 27.23
CA THR A 113 2.93 13.47 28.14
C THR A 113 2.37 12.15 27.62
N ASN A 114 1.61 12.18 26.52
CA ASN A 114 1.18 11.04 25.72
C ASN A 114 1.31 11.44 24.24
N GLY A 115 2.28 10.86 23.53
CA GLY A 115 2.55 11.12 22.12
C GLY A 115 1.33 10.88 21.20
N ALA A 116 1.39 11.40 19.97
CA ALA A 116 0.34 11.26 18.97
C ALA A 116 0.19 9.82 18.44
N LEU A 117 1.23 8.99 18.55
CA LEU A 117 1.23 7.60 18.10
C LEU A 117 1.52 6.66 19.26
N LYS A 118 0.87 5.50 19.24
CA LYS A 118 1.12 4.40 20.17
C LYS A 118 0.97 3.07 19.45
N GLU A 119 1.81 2.11 19.79
CA GLU A 119 1.70 0.76 19.26
C GLU A 119 0.37 0.11 19.67
N PRO A 120 -0.27 -0.63 18.75
CA PRO A 120 -1.45 -1.42 19.08
C PRO A 120 -1.07 -2.51 20.08
N ILE A 121 -1.94 -2.73 21.07
CA ILE A 121 -1.72 -3.72 22.12
C ILE A 121 -2.19 -5.13 21.73
N ASP A 122 -3.17 -5.23 20.82
CA ASP A 122 -3.78 -6.47 20.37
C ASP A 122 -4.59 -6.24 19.08
N TYR A 123 -5.05 -7.33 18.45
CA TYR A 123 -5.90 -7.32 17.26
C TYR A 123 -7.11 -8.23 17.45
N THR A 124 -8.30 -7.74 17.11
CA THR A 124 -9.52 -8.55 17.06
C THR A 124 -9.82 -8.97 15.63
N LEU A 125 -10.02 -10.28 15.41
CA LEU A 125 -10.43 -10.81 14.10
C LEU A 125 -11.83 -10.31 13.74
N VAL A 126 -11.92 -9.51 12.68
CA VAL A 126 -13.20 -8.98 12.19
C VAL A 126 -13.90 -9.98 11.27
N TRP A 127 -13.16 -10.76 10.50
CA TRP A 127 -13.72 -11.70 9.53
C TRP A 127 -12.73 -12.81 9.15
N LYS A 128 -13.26 -13.99 8.83
CA LYS A 128 -12.54 -15.14 8.27
C LYS A 128 -13.48 -15.94 7.36
N GLN A 129 -12.96 -16.43 6.23
CA GLN A 129 -13.63 -17.35 5.30
C GLN A 129 -13.56 -18.80 5.80
#